data_AF-A0A813DWL0-F1
#
_entry.id   AF-A0A813DWL0-F1
#
_cell.length_a   1.000
_cell.length_b   1.000
_cell.length_c   1.000
_cell.angle_alpha   90.00
_cell.angle_beta   90.00
_cell.angle_gamma   90.00
#
_symmetry.space_group_name_H-M   'P 1'
#
loop_
_entity.id
_entity.type
_entity.pdbx_description
1 polymer ?
#
loop_
_entity_poly.entity_id
_entity_poly.type
_entity_poly.pdbx_seq_one_letter_code
_entity_poly.pdbx_strand_id
1 'polypeptide(L)'
;DIMARDRSRSPKAKGSKSGNPVACFDTSEGKFEAEIFLDRVPVTASNFIDLCQTGFYEGVHFHRVIPGFMNQFGCPLAKDPKNKRAGTGGPKDGTFKNLKTGGTERRSNGGNIKDENISKEK
;
A
#
# COMPACT_ATOMS: atom_id res chain seq x y z
N ASP A 1 8.59 -10.43 -1.14
CA ASP A 1 7.67 -9.90 -2.16
C ASP A 1 6.27 -9.72 -1.61
N ILE A 2 5.69 -8.52 -1.78
CA ILE A 2 4.29 -8.27 -1.39
C ILE A 2 3.46 -8.44 -2.65
N MET A 3 2.77 -9.58 -2.75
CA MET A 3 1.81 -9.82 -3.81
C MET A 3 0.40 -9.67 -3.27
N ALA A 4 -0.32 -8.65 -3.74
CA ALA A 4 -1.77 -8.61 -3.61
C ALA A 4 -2.34 -9.67 -4.57
N ARG A 5 -2.51 -10.91 -4.07
CA ARG A 5 -3.11 -11.99 -4.85
C ARG A 5 -4.62 -11.81 -4.88
N ASP A 6 -5.14 -11.29 -5.98
CA ASP A 6 -6.51 -11.55 -6.40
C ASP A 6 -6.59 -12.99 -6.90
N ARG A 7 -7.14 -13.90 -6.09
CA ARG A 7 -7.48 -15.24 -6.55
C ARG A 7 -8.79 -15.16 -7.33
N SER A 8 -8.72 -14.90 -8.62
CA SER A 8 -9.40 -15.66 -9.69
C SER A 8 -9.45 -14.88 -11.00
N ARG A 9 -9.38 -15.63 -12.10
CA ARG A 9 -9.64 -15.18 -13.47
C ARG A 9 -10.83 -14.22 -13.55
N SER A 10 -10.69 -13.14 -14.31
CA SER A 10 -11.79 -12.22 -14.64
C SER A 10 -12.99 -12.97 -15.22
N PRO A 11 -14.21 -12.62 -14.79
CA PRO A 11 -15.05 -11.79 -15.64
C PRO A 11 -15.80 -10.68 -14.88
N LYS A 12 -16.25 -9.66 -15.63
CA LYS A 12 -17.04 -8.51 -15.18
C LYS A 12 -18.25 -8.92 -14.31
N ALA A 13 -18.44 -8.34 -13.12
CA ALA A 13 -19.77 -8.10 -12.53
C ALA A 13 -19.75 -7.20 -11.28
N LYS A 14 -20.65 -6.20 -11.31
CA LYS A 14 -21.62 -5.75 -10.28
C LYS A 14 -21.22 -5.87 -8.80
N GLY A 15 -21.38 -4.74 -8.11
CA GLY A 15 -21.13 -4.55 -6.68
C GLY A 15 -21.58 -5.73 -5.83
N SER A 16 -20.61 -6.32 -5.13
CA SER A 16 -20.84 -7.26 -4.05
C SER A 16 -20.36 -6.59 -2.77
N LYS A 17 -21.17 -6.67 -1.72
CA LYS A 17 -20.72 -6.36 -0.36
C LYS A 17 -19.69 -7.43 0.02
N SER A 18 -18.41 -7.14 -0.13
CA SER A 18 -17.32 -8.06 0.22
C SER A 18 -16.39 -7.36 1.21
N GLY A 19 -15.91 -8.12 2.19
CA GLY A 19 -15.10 -7.61 3.30
C GLY A 19 -13.83 -6.89 2.84
N ASN A 20 -13.15 -6.29 3.81
CA ASN A 20 -11.91 -5.57 3.58
C ASN A 20 -10.87 -6.43 2.84
N PRO A 21 -10.15 -5.88 1.85
CA PRO A 21 -9.08 -6.60 1.15
C PRO A 21 -8.00 -7.09 2.10
N VAL A 22 -7.35 -8.20 1.77
CA VAL A 22 -6.22 -8.74 2.54
C VAL A 22 -4.95 -8.67 1.71
N ALA A 23 -3.90 -8.10 2.28
CA ALA A 23 -2.57 -8.05 1.70
C ALA A 23 -1.72 -9.21 2.24
N CYS A 24 -1.11 -9.98 1.33
CA CYS A 24 -0.22 -11.08 1.67
C CYS A 24 1.24 -10.64 1.54
N PHE A 25 2.00 -10.79 2.63
CA PHE A 25 3.39 -10.42 2.72
C PHE A 25 4.23 -11.68 2.69
N ASP A 26 5.05 -11.83 1.65
CA ASP A 26 6.04 -12.91 1.55
C ASP A 26 7.41 -12.34 1.95
N THR A 27 7.91 -12.73 3.11
CA THR A 27 9.18 -12.22 3.66
C THR A 27 10.16 -13.36 3.93
N SER A 28 11.45 -13.03 4.10
CA SER A 28 12.48 -14.02 4.44
C SER A 28 12.21 -14.75 5.76
N GLU A 29 11.52 -14.10 6.69
CA GLU A 29 11.17 -14.65 8.01
C GLU A 29 9.81 -15.39 8.00
N GLY A 30 9.16 -15.49 6.84
CA GLY A 30 7.88 -16.17 6.67
C GLY A 30 6.79 -15.29 6.07
N LYS A 31 5.59 -15.88 5.97
CA LYS A 31 4.41 -15.26 5.36
C LYS A 31 3.45 -14.79 6.43
N PHE A 32 2.90 -13.60 6.24
CA PHE A 32 1.79 -13.10 7.04
C PHE A 32 0.79 -12.34 6.19
N GLU A 33 -0.39 -12.12 6.75
CA GLU A 33 -1.50 -11.43 6.11
C GLU A 33 -1.90 -10.21 6.93
N ALA A 34 -2.29 -9.13 6.25
CA ALA A 34 -2.84 -7.94 6.89
C ALA A 34 -4.16 -7.53 6.22
N GLU A 35 -5.19 -7.30 7.03
CA GLU A 35 -6.46 -6.76 6.55
C GLU A 35 -6.35 -5.25 6.30
N ILE A 36 -6.88 -4.79 5.18
CA ILE A 36 -6.83 -3.41 4.71
C ILE A 36 -8.22 -2.80 4.82
N PHE A 37 -8.42 -1.90 5.80
CA PHE A 37 -9.72 -1.28 6.10
C PHE A 37 -10.18 -0.24 5.06
N LEU A 38 -10.58 -0.73 3.89
CA LEU A 38 -11.07 0.07 2.75
C LEU A 38 -12.36 0.82 3.10
N ASP A 39 -13.16 0.30 4.02
CA ASP A 39 -14.37 0.93 4.51
C ASP A 39 -14.09 2.21 5.33
N ARG A 40 -13.00 2.22 6.10
CA ARG A 40 -12.61 3.33 7.00
C ARG A 40 -11.72 4.38 6.35
N VAL A 41 -10.72 3.92 5.60
CA VAL A 41 -9.66 4.76 5.00
C VAL A 41 -9.57 4.50 3.49
N PRO A 42 -10.62 4.78 2.71
CA PRO A 42 -10.70 4.42 1.29
C PRO A 42 -9.57 5.00 0.44
N VAL A 43 -9.10 6.22 0.69
CA VAL A 43 -8.04 6.84 -0.10
C VAL A 43 -6.71 6.15 0.19
N THR A 44 -6.37 5.99 1.48
CA THR A 44 -5.12 5.35 1.90
C THR A 44 -5.07 3.88 1.51
N ALA A 45 -6.16 3.14 1.74
CA ALA A 45 -6.27 1.74 1.36
C ALA A 45 -6.16 1.54 -0.15
N SER A 46 -6.83 2.37 -0.96
CA SER A 46 -6.74 2.29 -2.42
C SER A 46 -5.33 2.60 -2.92
N ASN A 47 -4.67 3.60 -2.33
CA ASN A 47 -3.27 3.91 -2.63
C ASN A 47 -2.34 2.73 -2.34
N PHE A 48 -2.51 2.09 -1.17
CA PHE A 48 -1.69 0.94 -0.78
C PHE A 48 -1.89 -0.23 -1.74
N ILE A 49 -3.14 -0.56 -2.08
CA ILE A 49 -3.47 -1.66 -3.00
C ILE A 49 -2.88 -1.41 -4.39
N ASP A 50 -2.97 -0.18 -4.90
CA ASP A 50 -2.37 0.21 -6.18
C ASP A 50 -0.84 0.05 -6.18
N LEU A 51 -0.17 0.43 -5.09
CA LEU A 51 1.28 0.21 -4.93
C LEU A 51 1.66 -1.28 -4.86
N CYS A 52 0.84 -2.10 -4.21
CA CYS A 52 1.03 -3.55 -4.22
C CYS A 52 0.88 -4.14 -5.63
N GLN A 53 -0.15 -3.73 -6.38
CA GLN A 53 -0.44 -4.24 -7.72
C GLN A 53 0.61 -3.82 -8.77
N THR A 54 1.26 -2.67 -8.55
CA THR A 54 2.33 -2.16 -9.42
C THR A 54 3.72 -2.69 -9.06
N GLY A 55 3.82 -3.61 -8.09
CA GLY A 55 5.10 -4.21 -7.67
C GLY A 55 6.03 -3.23 -6.92
N PHE A 56 5.49 -2.13 -6.37
CA PHE A 56 6.28 -1.11 -5.69
C PHE A 56 7.08 -1.68 -4.50
N TYR A 57 6.46 -2.60 -3.77
CA TYR A 57 7.03 -3.22 -2.58
C TYR A 57 7.86 -4.50 -2.86
N GLU A 58 7.97 -4.94 -4.11
CA GLU A 58 8.75 -6.13 -4.46
C GLU A 58 10.25 -5.87 -4.27
N GLY A 59 10.93 -6.82 -3.63
CA GLY A 59 12.35 -6.73 -3.27
C GLY A 59 12.72 -5.63 -2.26
N VAL A 60 11.75 -4.97 -1.61
CA VAL A 60 12.01 -3.94 -0.60
C VAL A 60 12.24 -4.62 0.76
N HIS A 61 13.34 -4.28 1.45
CA HIS A 61 13.59 -4.75 2.81
C HIS A 61 13.09 -3.75 3.87
N PHE A 62 12.97 -4.23 5.12
CA PHE A 62 12.74 -3.37 6.27
C PHE A 62 14.00 -2.57 6.58
N HIS A 63 14.01 -1.29 6.22
CA HIS A 63 15.17 -0.42 6.42
C HIS A 63 15.29 0.10 7.86
N ARG A 64 14.23 -0.08 8.67
CA ARG A 64 14.25 0.29 10.08
C ARG A 64 13.42 -0.70 10.89
N VAL A 65 14.07 -1.38 11.84
CA VAL A 65 13.50 -2.37 12.75
C VAL A 65 13.86 -1.95 14.16
N ILE A 66 12.87 -1.69 15.00
CA ILE A 66 13.05 -1.34 16.41
C ILE A 66 12.38 -2.41 17.27
N PRO A 67 13.14 -3.23 18.01
CA PRO A 67 12.59 -4.27 18.86
C PRO A 67 11.57 -3.71 19.86
N GLY A 68 10.42 -4.38 19.98
CA GLY A 68 9.33 -3.97 20.87
C GLY A 68 8.54 -2.74 20.41
N PHE A 69 8.81 -2.19 19.23
CA PHE A 69 8.10 -1.03 18.71
C PHE A 69 7.51 -1.28 17.32
N MET A 70 8.33 -1.27 16.26
CA MET A 70 7.81 -1.39 14.89
C MET A 70 8.88 -1.76 13.86
N ASN A 71 8.39 -2.25 12.72
CA ASN A 71 9.17 -2.51 11.51
C ASN A 71 8.66 -1.59 10.38
N GLN A 72 9.55 -0.75 9.84
CA GLN A 72 9.24 0.21 8.79
C GLN A 72 9.75 -0.28 7.42
N PHE A 73 8.86 -0.24 6.44
CA PHE A 73 9.14 -0.55 5.03
C PHE A 73 8.44 0.46 4.12
N GLY A 74 8.53 0.23 2.81
CA GLY A 74 7.84 1.06 1.81
C GLY A 74 8.70 2.17 1.21
N CYS A 75 10.02 2.08 1.33
CA CYS A 75 10.94 2.96 0.62
C CYS A 75 11.53 2.25 -0.61
N PRO A 76 11.41 2.80 -1.84
CA PRO A 76 11.93 2.16 -3.05
C PRO A 76 13.47 2.15 -3.09
N LEU A 77 14.12 3.04 -2.34
CA LEU A 77 15.58 3.05 -2.19
C LEU A 77 16.07 1.90 -1.31
N ALA A 78 15.19 1.31 -0.49
CA ALA A 78 15.46 0.10 0.28
C ALA A 78 15.33 -1.18 -0.58
N LYS A 79 15.43 -1.09 -1.91
CA LYS A 79 15.75 -2.27 -2.74
C LYS A 79 17.24 -2.60 -2.70
N ASP A 80 18.08 -1.59 -2.47
CA ASP A 80 19.52 -1.77 -2.23
C ASP A 80 19.82 -1.62 -0.72
N PRO A 81 20.24 -2.69 -0.03
CA PRO A 81 20.63 -2.64 1.38
C PRO A 81 21.76 -1.67 1.70
N LYS A 82 22.60 -1.30 0.71
CA LYS A 82 23.72 -0.39 0.91
C LYS A 82 23.34 1.08 0.69
N ASN A 83 22.11 1.34 0.23
CA ASN A 83 21.67 2.69 -0.04
C ASN A 83 21.38 3.44 1.25
N LYS A 84 22.28 4.36 1.61
CA LYS A 84 22.17 5.21 2.81
C LYS A 84 20.94 6.12 2.84
N ARG A 85 20.20 6.22 1.72
CA ARG A 85 18.95 6.99 1.60
C ARG A 85 17.70 6.13 1.78
N ALA A 86 17.84 4.85 2.15
CA ALA A 86 16.72 4.03 2.56
C ALA A 86 15.94 4.74 3.68
N GLY A 87 14.62 4.88 3.49
CA GLY A 87 13.73 5.65 4.37
C GLY A 87 13.34 7.05 3.89
N THR A 88 13.98 7.60 2.84
CA THR A 88 13.65 8.95 2.32
C THR A 88 12.87 8.93 1.00
N GLY A 89 12.69 7.77 0.39
CA GLY A 89 12.02 7.63 -0.90
C GLY A 89 10.53 7.32 -0.75
N GLY A 90 9.71 7.92 -1.62
CA GLY A 90 8.28 7.66 -1.75
C GLY A 90 7.91 7.15 -3.15
N PRO A 91 6.63 6.81 -3.38
CA PRO A 91 6.14 6.48 -4.70
C PRO A 91 6.22 7.68 -5.64
N LYS A 92 6.24 7.43 -6.95
CA LYS A 92 6.20 8.52 -7.94
C LYS A 92 4.84 9.23 -7.88
N ASP A 93 4.86 10.52 -8.20
CA ASP A 93 3.65 11.28 -8.45
C ASP A 93 2.87 10.65 -9.61
N GLY A 94 1.55 10.76 -9.55
CA GLY A 94 0.68 10.05 -10.49
C GLY A 94 -0.76 10.00 -9.98
N THR A 95 -1.57 9.19 -10.65
CA THR A 95 -2.97 9.00 -10.25
C THR A 95 -3.24 7.54 -9.95
N PHE A 96 -4.21 7.29 -9.07
CA PHE A 96 -4.68 5.95 -8.73
C PHE A 96 -6.19 5.98 -8.55
N LYS A 97 -6.83 4.81 -8.64
CA LYS A 97 -8.28 4.69 -8.52
C LYS A 97 -8.69 4.53 -7.06
N ASN A 98 -9.67 5.31 -6.61
CA ASN A 98 -10.35 5.07 -5.35
C ASN A 98 -11.29 3.87 -5.51
N LEU A 99 -11.01 2.78 -4.80
CA LEU A 99 -11.78 1.54 -4.93
C LEU A 99 -13.17 1.63 -4.30
N LYS A 100 -13.40 2.59 -3.39
CA LYS A 100 -14.71 2.80 -2.75
C LYS A 100 -15.62 3.70 -3.58
N THR A 101 -15.10 4.82 -4.08
CA THR A 101 -15.90 5.80 -4.84
C THR A 101 -15.85 5.57 -6.35
N GLY A 102 -14.86 4.83 -6.84
CA GLY A 102 -14.57 4.68 -8.27
C GLY A 102 -13.88 5.89 -8.91
N GLY A 103 -13.68 6.98 -8.16
CA GLY A 103 -13.02 8.20 -8.63
C GLY A 103 -11.51 8.06 -8.79
N THR A 104 -10.88 9.11 -9.33
CA THR A 104 -9.43 9.20 -9.49
C THR A 104 -8.84 10.08 -8.39
N GLU A 105 -7.87 9.55 -7.66
CA GLU A 105 -7.08 10.25 -6.65
C GLU A 105 -5.68 10.55 -7.19
N ARG A 106 -4.96 11.47 -6.54
CA ARG A 106 -3.64 11.91 -6.99
C ARG A 106 -2.58 11.77 -5.89
N ARG A 107 -1.42 11.28 -6.29
CA ARG A 107 -0.13 11.38 -5.58
C ARG A 107 0.59 12.63 -6.06
N SER A 108 1.07 13.45 -5.12
CA SER A 108 1.78 14.70 -5.42
C SER A 108 2.88 14.97 -4.42
N ASN A 109 3.84 15.83 -4.76
CA ASN A 109 4.92 16.26 -3.87
C ASN A 109 5.76 15.09 -3.36
N GLY A 110 6.11 14.15 -4.26
CA GLY A 110 6.92 12.98 -3.92
C GLY A 110 6.10 11.81 -3.39
N GLY A 111 4.89 11.63 -3.92
CA GLY A 111 4.07 10.46 -3.60
C GLY A 111 3.01 10.68 -2.52
N ASN A 112 2.85 11.89 -1.99
CA ASN A 112 1.89 12.17 -0.93
C ASN A 112 0.46 12.15 -1.44
N ILE A 113 -0.45 11.64 -0.60
CA ILE A 113 -1.89 11.61 -0.85
C ILE A 113 -2.60 12.57 0.09
N LYS A 114 -3.80 13.00 -0.29
CA LYS A 114 -4.64 13.82 0.58
C LYS A 114 -5.04 13.00 1.81
N ASP A 115 -4.91 13.60 2.99
CA ASP A 115 -5.43 12.99 4.21
C ASP A 115 -6.96 13.09 4.23
N GLU A 116 -7.58 11.92 4.37
CA GLU A 116 -9.02 11.70 4.32
C GLU A 116 -9.73 11.97 5.66
N ASN A 117 -8.98 12.23 6.73
CA ASN A 117 -9.52 12.52 8.05
C ASN A 117 -9.40 14.01 8.47
N ILE A 118 -8.79 14.87 7.66
CA ILE A 118 -8.63 16.33 7.95
C ILE A 118 -9.95 17.01 8.37
N SER A 119 -11.09 16.56 7.85
CA SER A 119 -12.39 17.19 8.11
C SER A 119 -13.15 16.64 9.32
N LYS A 120 -12.66 15.59 10.00
CA LYS A 120 -13.34 14.98 11.15
C LYS A 120 -13.04 15.68 12.49
N GLU A 121 -12.11 16.64 12.49
CA GLU A 121 -11.70 17.43 13.66
C GLU A 121 -12.31 18.85 13.71
N LYS A 122 -13.40 19.11 12.96
CA LYS A 122 -14.16 20.37 13.06
C LYS A 122 -15.58 20.15 13.54
#